data_AF-A0A1G1DAT0-F1
#
_entry.id   AF-A0A1G1DAT0-F1
#
_cell.length_a   1.000
_cell.length_b   1.000
_cell.length_c   1.000
_cell.angle_alpha   90.00
_cell.angle_beta   90.00
_cell.angle_gamma   90.00
#
_symmetry.space_group_name_H-M   'P 1'
#
loop_
_entity.id
_entity.type
_entity.pdbx_description
1 polymer ?
#
loop_
_entity_poly.entity_id
_entity_poly.type
_entity_poly.pdbx_seq_one_letter_code
_entity_poly.pdbx_strand_id
1 'polypeptide(L)' 'MRLSEKAERELVELAKSDNLKKDIEMLRSRWQMPFIKDGRVDVDAYIEFGTQFNEFINHEPKSFKPIIDRVMKL' A
#
# COMPACT_ATOMS: atom_id res chain seq x y z
N MET A 1 -4.41 21.80 12.15
CA MET A 1 -3.42 22.04 11.07
C MET A 1 -4.13 22.83 9.97
N ARG A 2 -3.69 24.05 9.62
CA ARG A 2 -4.24 24.81 8.47
C ARG A 2 -3.25 24.69 7.31
N LEU A 3 -3.75 24.33 6.13
CA LEU A 3 -2.95 24.27 4.92
C LEU A 3 -2.68 25.69 4.41
N SER A 4 -1.60 25.88 3.66
CA SER A 4 -1.37 27.14 2.94
C SER A 4 -2.34 27.24 1.77
N GLU A 5 -2.72 28.46 1.39
CA GLU A 5 -3.64 28.68 0.25
C GLU A 5 -3.11 28.08 -1.06
N LYS A 6 -1.78 28.04 -1.22
CA LYS A 6 -1.12 27.39 -2.36
C LYS A 6 -1.35 25.87 -2.35
N ALA A 7 -1.12 25.22 -1.21
CA ALA A 7 -1.33 23.78 -1.07
C ALA A 7 -2.81 23.40 -1.26
N GLU A 8 -3.73 24.24 -0.78
CA GLU A 8 -5.17 24.02 -0.98
C GLU A 8 -5.57 24.11 -2.45
N ARG A 9 -5.05 25.10 -3.19
CA ARG A 9 -5.28 25.20 -4.65
C ARG A 9 -4.70 24.02 -5.41
N GLU A 10 -3.48 23.60 -5.06
CA GLU A 10 -2.84 22.43 -5.69
C GLU A 10 -3.66 21.16 -5.48
N LEU A 11 -4.21 20.94 -4.28
CA LEU A 11 -5.09 19.81 -3.99
C LEU A 11 -6.39 19.85 -4.82
N VAL A 12 -7.01 21.02 -4.96
CA VAL A 12 -8.24 21.18 -5.75
C VAL A 12 -7.99 20.90 -7.22
N GLU A 13 -6.88 21.40 -7.78
CA GLU A 13 -6.51 21.12 -9.18
C GLU A 13 -6.14 19.66 -9.40
N LEU A 14 -5.40 19.06 -8.47
CA LEU A 14 -5.07 17.65 -8.51
C LEU A 14 -6.34 16.77 -8.48
N ALA A 15 -7.34 17.11 -7.67
CA ALA A 15 -8.61 16.38 -7.59
C ALA A 15 -9.42 16.40 -8.90
N LYS A 16 -9.19 17.40 -9.76
CA LYS A 16 -9.82 17.49 -11.08
C LYS A 16 -9.13 16.61 -12.13
N SER A 17 -7.91 16.14 -11.87
CA SER A 17 -7.13 15.31 -12.80
C SER A 17 -7.84 14.01 -13.15
N ASP A 18 -8.07 13.79 -14.45
CA ASP A 18 -8.71 12.57 -14.94
C ASP A 18 -7.80 11.33 -14.80
N ASN A 19 -6.48 11.52 -14.84
CA ASN A 19 -5.54 10.43 -14.59
C ASN A 19 -5.65 9.96 -13.14
N LEU A 20 -5.69 10.90 -12.19
CA LEU A 20 -5.85 10.56 -10.78
C LEU A 20 -7.18 9.82 -10.53
N LYS A 21 -8.27 10.26 -11.17
CA LYS A 21 -9.57 9.58 -11.06
C LYS A 21 -9.49 8.15 -11.57
N LYS A 22 -8.91 7.92 -12.76
CA LYS A 22 -8.73 6.59 -13.34
C LYS A 22 -7.87 5.69 -12.46
N ASP A 23 -6.79 6.22 -11.88
CA ASP A 23 -5.93 5.48 -10.96
C ASP A 23 -6.68 5.08 -9.69
N ILE A 24 -7.46 6.00 -9.11
CA ILE A 24 -8.30 5.70 -7.95
C ILE A 24 -9.38 4.66 -8.28
N GLU A 25 -10.03 4.76 -9.44
CA GLU A 25 -11.02 3.77 -9.90
C GLU A 25 -10.38 2.39 -10.08
N MET A 26 -9.20 2.32 -10.70
CA MET A 26 -8.43 1.09 -10.82
C MET A 26 -8.11 0.51 -9.44
N LEU A 27 -7.62 1.32 -8.51
CA LEU A 27 -7.34 0.90 -7.14
C LEU A 27 -8.60 0.38 -6.46
N ARG A 28 -9.73 1.09 -6.55
CA ARG A 28 -11.02 0.65 -5.99
C ARG A 28 -11.51 -0.67 -6.59
N SER A 29 -11.40 -0.86 -7.90
CA SER A 29 -11.81 -2.11 -8.56
C SER A 29 -10.97 -3.32 -8.14
N ARG A 30 -9.72 -3.08 -7.73
CA ARG A 30 -8.79 -4.09 -7.25
C ARG A 30 -8.76 -4.19 -5.73
N TRP A 31 -9.42 -3.28 -5.04
CA TRP A 31 -9.46 -3.26 -3.58
C TRP A 31 -10.41 -4.35 -3.10
N GLN A 32 -9.85 -5.52 -2.86
CA GLN A 32 -10.48 -6.51 -1.99
C GLN A 32 -10.05 -6.17 -0.57
N MET A 33 -11.00 -5.83 0.32
CA MET A 33 -10.71 -5.73 1.75
C MET A 33 -10.66 -7.14 2.30
N PRO A 34 -9.46 -7.71 2.59
CA PRO A 34 -9.36 -9.10 3.03
C PRO A 34 -9.96 -9.32 4.42
N PHE A 35 -10.23 -8.24 5.14
CA PHE A 35 -10.78 -8.25 6.50
C PHE A 35 -12.29 -8.01 6.56
N ILE A 36 -12.97 -7.98 5.41
CA ILE A 36 -14.43 -7.92 5.36
C ILE A 36 -14.94 -9.13 4.58
N LYS A 37 -15.75 -9.95 5.25
CA LYS A 37 -16.41 -11.13 4.68
C LYS A 37 -17.92 -11.00 4.87
N ASP A 38 -18.67 -11.12 3.79
CA ASP A 38 -20.13 -10.98 3.77
C ASP A 38 -20.65 -9.68 4.44
N GLY A 39 -19.90 -8.58 4.24
CA GLY A 39 -20.23 -7.27 4.79
C GLY A 39 -19.97 -7.12 6.29
N ARG A 40 -19.35 -8.11 6.94
CA ARG A 40 -18.96 -8.09 8.35
C ARG A 40 -17.44 -8.10 8.47
N VAL A 41 -16.93 -7.47 9.52
CA VAL A 41 -15.51 -7.50 9.85
C VAL A 41 -15.13 -8.94 10.23
N ASP A 42 -14.11 -9.46 9.55
CA ASP A 42 -13.51 -10.76 9.84
C ASP A 42 -12.34 -10.54 10.81
N VAL A 43 -12.60 -10.74 12.10
CA VAL A 43 -11.62 -10.52 13.17
C VAL A 43 -10.52 -11.58 13.13
N ASP A 44 -10.85 -12.81 12.72
CA ASP A 44 -9.89 -13.90 12.62
C ASP A 44 -8.86 -13.64 11.53
N ALA A 45 -9.29 -13.10 10.38
CA ALA A 45 -8.39 -12.64 9.32
C ALA A 45 -7.41 -11.55 9.80
N TYR A 46 -7.84 -10.65 10.69
CA TYR A 46 -6.95 -9.66 11.31
C TYR A 46 -5.90 -10.29 12.23
N ILE A 47 -6.34 -11.24 13.07
CA ILE A 47 -5.45 -11.95 14.00
C ILE A 47 -4.41 -12.77 13.23
N GLU A 48 -4.84 -13.50 12.20
CA GLU A 48 -3.97 -14.28 11.33
C GLU A 48 -2.94 -13.39 10.63
N PHE A 49 -3.38 -12.30 9.98
CA PHE A 49 -2.49 -11.35 9.33
C PHE A 49 -1.47 -10.76 10.31
N GLY A 50 -1.91 -10.30 11.49
CA GLY A 50 -1.01 -9.74 12.50
C GLY A 50 0.02 -10.74 13.00
N THR A 51 -0.36 -12.01 13.12
CA THR A 51 0.53 -13.10 13.55
C THR A 51 1.56 -13.42 12.47
N GLN A 52 1.13 -13.66 11.23
CA GLN A 52 2.02 -13.95 10.10
C GLN A 52 2.94 -12.75 9.78
N PHE A 53 2.43 -11.52 9.88
CA PHE A 53 3.23 -10.32 9.67
C PHE A 53 4.29 -10.17 10.77
N ASN A 54 3.95 -10.45 12.03
CA ASN A 54 4.93 -10.44 13.11
C ASN A 54 6.00 -11.52 12.91
N GLU A 55 5.64 -12.71 12.44
CA GLU A 55 6.60 -13.75 12.06
C GLU A 55 7.49 -13.28 10.91
N PHE A 56 6.91 -12.63 9.90
CA PHE A 56 7.64 -12.06 8.76
C PHE A 56 8.52 -10.85 9.14
N ILE A 57 8.17 -10.04 10.13
CA ILE A 57 8.99 -8.88 10.51
C ILE A 57 10.04 -9.26 11.56
N ASN A 58 9.70 -10.14 12.49
CA ASN A 58 10.60 -10.57 13.56
C ASN A 58 11.43 -11.81 13.22
N HIS A 59 11.38 -12.30 11.98
CA HIS A 59 12.32 -13.33 11.53
C HIS A 59 13.77 -12.86 11.73
N GLU A 60 14.68 -13.80 12.03
CA GLU A 60 16.11 -13.47 12.10
C GLU A 60 16.53 -12.80 10.79
N PRO A 61 17.11 -11.58 10.83
CA PRO A 61 17.55 -10.89 9.63
C PRO A 61 18.50 -11.80 8.86
N LYS A 62 18.11 -12.13 7.62
CA LYS A 62 18.96 -12.93 6.73
C LYS A 62 20.33 -12.25 6.63
N SER A 63 21.41 -12.99 6.92
CA SER A 63 22.76 -12.45 6.78
C SER A 63 22.91 -11.87 5.37
N PHE A 64 23.37 -10.62 5.29
CA PHE A 64 23.56 -9.93 4.03
C PHE A 64 24.43 -10.77 3.09
N LYS A 65 23.94 -11.03 1.88
CA LYS A 65 24.72 -11.63 0.80
C LYS A 65 24.88 -10.57 -0.30
N PRO A 66 26.11 -10.21 -0.69
CA PRO A 66 26.32 -9.28 -1.78
C PRO A 66 25.66 -9.82 -3.05
N ILE A 67 24.97 -8.93 -3.78
CA ILE A 67 24.41 -9.26 -5.10
C ILE A 67 25.60 -9.44 -6.05
N ILE A 68 25.91 -10.68 -6.41
CA ILE A 68 26.89 -11.00 -7.44
C ILE A 68 26.17 -10.89 -8.78
N ASP A 69 26.14 -9.69 -9.35
CA ASP A 69 25.70 -9.54 -10.74
C ASP A 69 26.77 -10.12 -11.67
N ARG A 70 26.43 -11.16 -12.43
CA ARG A 70 27.34 -11.79 -13.39
C ARG A 70 27.31 -11.08 -14.75
N VAL A 71 26.32 -10.23 -15.02
CA VAL A 71 26.19 -9.54 -16.32
C VAL A 71 25.54 -8.17 -16.11
N MET A 72 26.36 -7.17 -15.80
CA MET A 72 25.92 -5.77 -15.94
C MET A 72 25.88 -5.40 -17.43
N LYS A 73 24.69 -5.29 -18.02
CA LYS A 73 24.52 -4.62 -19.31
C LYS A 73 24.15 -3.15 -19.04
N LEU A 74 25.00 -2.25 -19.51
CA LEU A 74 24.76 -0.81 -19.57
C LEU A 74 23.67 -0.47 -20.59
#